data_AF-A0A376KY73-F1
#
_entry.id   AF-A0A376KY73-F1
#
_cell.length_a   1.000
_cell.length_b   1.000
_cell.length_c   1.000
_cell.angle_alpha   90.00
_cell.angle_beta   90.00
_cell.angle_gamma   90.00
#
_symmetry.space_group_name_H-M   'P 1'
#
loop_
_entity.id
_entity.type
_entity.pdbx_description
1 polymer ?
#
loop_
_entity_poly.entity_id
_entity_poly.type
_entity_poly.pdbx_seq_one_letter_code
_entity_poly.pdbx_strand_id
1 'polypeptide(L)'
;MTITKLAWRDLVPDTDSYQEIFAQPHLIDENDPLFSDTQPRLQFALEQLLHTRASSSFMLAKAPEESEYLNLIANAARTLQSDAGQLVGGHYEVSGHSIPLTSRSECR
;
A
#
# COMPACT_ATOMS: atom_id res chain seq x y z
N MET A 1 3.93 -3.11 51.89
CA MET A 1 4.26 -2.86 50.47
C MET A 1 4.87 -1.48 50.38
N THR A 2 6.11 -1.38 49.90
CA THR A 2 6.87 -0.13 49.77
C THR A 2 6.80 0.33 48.31
N ILE A 3 6.18 1.48 48.06
CA ILE A 3 6.10 2.07 46.73
C ILE A 3 7.31 2.98 46.53
N THR A 4 8.23 2.58 45.66
CA THR A 4 9.43 3.36 45.31
C THR A 4 9.06 4.37 44.23
N LYS A 5 8.96 5.65 44.58
CA LYS A 5 8.66 6.73 43.63
C LYS A 5 9.95 7.18 42.95
N LEU A 6 10.13 6.76 41.71
CA LEU A 6 11.28 7.15 40.88
C LEU A 6 11.10 8.58 40.34
N ALA A 7 12.19 9.34 40.23
CA ALA A 7 12.18 10.64 39.58
C ALA A 7 12.13 10.45 38.05
N TRP A 8 11.58 11.41 37.32
CA TRP A 8 11.42 11.30 35.85
C TRP A 8 12.73 11.02 35.10
N ARG A 9 13.88 11.45 35.65
CA ARG A 9 15.21 11.18 35.10
C ARG A 9 15.61 9.71 35.18
N ASP A 10 15.06 8.96 36.12
CA ASP A 10 15.31 7.52 36.30
C ASP A 10 14.37 6.66 35.43
N LEU A 11 13.46 7.31 34.68
CA LEU A 11 12.55 6.67 33.72
C LEU A 11 13.06 6.79 32.27
N VAL A 12 14.23 7.40 32.06
CA VAL A 12 14.83 7.47 30.73
C VAL A 12 15.43 6.09 30.43
N PRO A 13 14.97 5.38 29.37
CA PRO A 13 15.56 4.11 29.00
C PRO A 13 17.02 4.33 28.59
N ASP A 14 17.90 3.45 29.06
CA ASP A 14 19.29 3.42 28.61
C ASP A 14 19.32 2.96 27.15
N THR A 15 19.54 3.92 26.26
CA THR A 15 19.60 3.69 24.82
C THR A 15 21.03 3.47 24.32
N ASP A 16 22.06 3.55 25.16
CA ASP A 16 23.46 3.55 24.73
C ASP A 16 23.82 2.25 23.99
N SER A 17 23.28 1.12 24.45
CA SER A 17 23.44 -0.20 23.81
C SER A 17 22.72 -0.35 22.47
N TYR A 18 21.78 0.54 22.14
CA TYR A 18 21.03 0.53 20.88
C TYR A 18 21.51 1.61 19.91
N GLN A 19 22.38 2.54 20.34
CA GLN A 19 22.90 3.61 19.48
C GLN A 19 23.59 3.06 18.22
N GLU A 20 24.37 1.98 18.35
CA GLU A 20 25.04 1.34 17.20
C GLU A 20 24.07 0.74 16.19
N ILE A 21 22.86 0.36 16.62
CA ILE A 21 21.83 -0.21 15.74
C ILE A 21 21.20 0.90 14.88
N PHE A 22 21.01 2.09 15.45
CA PHE A 22 20.45 3.25 14.74
C PHE A 22 21.50 4.06 13.97
N ALA A 23 22.78 3.98 14.34
CA ALA A 23 23.88 4.66 13.66
C ALA A 23 24.33 3.95 12.37
N GLN A 24 23.90 2.71 12.15
CA GLN A 24 24.16 2.00 10.90
C GLN A 24 23.31 2.63 9.77
N PRO A 25 23.93 3.07 8.66
CA PRO A 25 23.16 3.46 7.47
C PRO A 25 22.36 2.24 7.07
N HIS A 26 21.05 2.37 7.13
CA HIS A 26 20.14 1.25 7.08
C HIS A 26 20.48 0.37 5.87
N LEU A 27 20.97 -0.86 6.13
CA LEU A 27 21.08 -1.92 5.12
C LEU A 27 19.66 -2.43 4.86
N ILE A 28 18.77 -1.52 4.47
CA ILE A 28 17.51 -1.89 3.86
C ILE A 28 17.96 -2.28 2.47
N ASP A 29 17.86 -3.57 2.14
CA ASP A 29 17.86 -3.95 0.75
C ASP A 29 16.71 -3.17 0.11
N GLU A 30 17.04 -2.12 -0.65
CA GLU A 30 16.09 -1.23 -1.32
C GLU A 30 15.07 -2.01 -2.19
N ASN A 31 15.34 -3.31 -2.45
CA ASN A 31 14.49 -4.18 -3.23
C ASN A 31 13.57 -5.12 -2.44
N ASP A 32 13.63 -5.19 -1.11
CA ASP A 32 12.69 -6.03 -0.34
C ASP A 32 11.78 -5.19 0.55
N PRO A 33 10.71 -4.61 -0.03
CA PRO A 33 9.75 -3.93 0.78
C PRO A 33 8.89 -5.01 1.45
N LEU A 34 9.28 -5.40 2.65
CA LEU A 34 8.48 -6.16 3.61
C LEU A 34 7.23 -5.35 4.04
N PHE A 35 6.48 -4.75 3.10
CA PHE A 35 5.25 -4.00 3.35
C PHE A 35 4.23 -4.88 4.08
N SER A 36 4.14 -6.16 3.71
CA SER A 36 3.27 -7.13 4.38
C SER A 36 3.63 -7.31 5.85
N ASP A 37 4.93 -7.35 6.17
CA ASP A 37 5.41 -7.76 7.48
C ASP A 37 5.58 -6.55 8.41
N THR A 38 5.95 -5.40 7.85
CA THR A 38 6.12 -4.15 8.60
C THR A 38 4.82 -3.35 8.71
N GLN A 39 4.00 -3.31 7.65
CA GLN A 39 2.80 -2.48 7.57
C GLN A 39 1.59 -3.21 6.95
N PRO A 40 1.09 -4.27 7.60
CA PRO A 40 -0.02 -5.09 7.08
C PRO A 40 -1.30 -4.29 6.81
N ARG A 41 -1.54 -3.19 7.56
CA ARG A 41 -2.70 -2.30 7.31
C ARG A 41 -2.56 -1.48 6.03
N LEU A 42 -1.34 -1.04 5.70
CA LEU A 42 -1.09 -0.29 4.48
C LEU A 42 -1.19 -1.22 3.27
N GLN A 43 -0.61 -2.41 3.38
CA GLN A 43 -0.72 -3.48 2.40
C GLN A 43 -2.19 -3.79 2.06
N PHE A 44 -3.03 -4.04 3.09
CA PHE A 44 -4.45 -4.30 2.90
C PHE A 44 -5.19 -3.13 2.25
N ALA A 45 -4.85 -1.88 2.60
CA ALA A 45 -5.45 -0.70 1.99
C ALA A 45 -5.09 -0.59 0.49
N LEU A 46 -3.84 -0.86 0.13
CA LEU A 46 -3.38 -0.88 -1.27
C LEU A 46 -4.07 -1.98 -2.07
N GLU A 47 -4.24 -3.17 -1.49
CA GLU A 47 -5.03 -4.23 -2.12
C GLU A 47 -6.45 -3.75 -2.37
N GLN A 48 -7.16 -3.24 -1.36
CA GLN A 48 -8.53 -2.74 -1.53
C GLN A 48 -8.62 -1.59 -2.56
N LEU A 49 -7.60 -0.74 -2.67
CA LEU A 49 -7.53 0.34 -3.67
C LEU A 49 -7.46 -0.19 -5.11
N LEU A 50 -6.73 -1.28 -5.33
CA LEU A 50 -6.52 -1.88 -6.66
C LEU A 50 -7.70 -2.76 -7.12
N HIS A 51 -8.58 -3.17 -6.21
CA HIS A 51 -9.74 -3.99 -6.55
C HIS A 51 -10.95 -3.12 -6.94
N THR A 52 -11.46 -3.31 -8.15
CA THR A 52 -12.64 -2.59 -8.70
C THR A 52 -13.94 -2.84 -7.94
N ARG A 53 -14.00 -3.90 -7.13
CA ARG A 53 -15.10 -4.20 -6.20
C ARG A 53 -14.58 -4.13 -4.77
N ALA A 54 -14.11 -2.95 -4.36
CA ALA A 54 -13.81 -2.71 -2.96
C ALA A 54 -15.06 -3.01 -2.11
N SER A 55 -14.85 -3.66 -0.96
CA SER A 55 -15.94 -3.97 -0.01
C SER A 55 -16.64 -2.72 0.54
N SER A 56 -15.95 -1.57 0.48
CA SER A 56 -16.43 -0.26 0.88
C SER A 56 -16.70 0.62 -0.33
N SER A 57 -17.79 1.39 -0.31
CA SER A 57 -18.15 2.35 -1.36
C SER A 57 -17.23 3.58 -1.42
N PHE A 58 -16.33 3.77 -0.45
CA PHE A 58 -15.34 4.84 -0.48
C PHE A 58 -14.05 4.46 0.26
N MET A 59 -12.91 4.91 -0.27
CA MET A 59 -11.59 4.85 0.34
C MET A 59 -10.90 6.20 0.12
N LEU A 60 -10.30 6.75 1.18
CA LEU A 60 -9.50 7.98 1.12
C LEU A 60 -8.04 7.63 1.40
N ALA A 61 -7.21 7.65 0.37
CA ALA A 61 -5.76 7.55 0.52
C ALA A 61 -5.18 8.94 0.73
N LYS A 62 -4.36 9.11 1.77
CA LYS A 62 -3.56 10.33 1.97
C LYS A 62 -2.09 9.94 2.05
N ALA A 63 -1.28 10.63 1.27
CA ALA A 63 0.17 10.54 1.35
C ALA A 63 0.74 11.96 1.45
N PRO A 64 1.87 12.12 2.14
CA PRO A 64 2.74 13.28 1.97
C PRO A 64 3.10 13.47 0.48
N GLU A 65 3.23 14.72 0.00
CA GLU A 65 3.42 15.04 -1.43
C GLU A 65 4.89 14.93 -1.89
N GLU A 66 5.76 14.28 -1.12
CA GLU A 66 7.14 14.06 -1.51
C GLU A 66 7.27 12.88 -2.48
N SER A 67 8.06 13.08 -3.52
CA SER A 67 8.21 12.13 -4.63
C SER A 67 8.71 10.75 -4.20
N GLU A 68 9.55 10.67 -3.17
CA GLU A 68 10.04 9.40 -2.63
C GLU A 68 8.89 8.52 -2.12
N TYR A 69 7.99 9.09 -1.31
CA TYR A 69 6.84 8.35 -0.77
C TYR A 69 5.90 7.90 -1.88
N LEU A 70 5.64 8.77 -2.87
CA LEU A 70 4.78 8.43 -4.00
C LEU A 70 5.37 7.32 -4.87
N ASN A 71 6.68 7.36 -5.14
CA ASN A 71 7.37 6.31 -5.89
C ASN A 71 7.35 4.97 -5.16
N LEU A 72 7.57 4.99 -3.85
CA LEU A 72 7.52 3.80 -3.00
C LEU A 72 6.10 3.18 -2.98
N ILE A 73 5.05 3.99 -2.87
CA ILE A 73 3.66 3.52 -2.96
C ILE A 73 3.39 2.95 -4.37
N ALA A 74 3.85 3.61 -5.43
CA ALA A 74 3.67 3.15 -6.80
C ALA A 74 4.39 1.82 -7.07
N ASN A 75 5.59 1.62 -6.50
CA ASN A 75 6.32 0.36 -6.57
C ASN A 75 5.54 -0.78 -5.88
N ALA A 76 5.07 -0.55 -4.66
CA ALA A 76 4.26 -1.52 -3.93
C ALA A 76 2.93 -1.85 -4.63
N ALA A 77 2.27 -0.84 -5.21
CA ALA A 77 1.04 -1.07 -5.98
C ALA A 77 1.29 -1.87 -7.26
N ARG A 78 2.47 -1.73 -7.89
CA ARG A 78 2.82 -2.51 -9.09
C ARG A 78 3.01 -4.00 -8.80
N THR A 79 3.54 -4.37 -7.63
CA THR A 79 3.68 -5.79 -7.25
C THR A 79 2.33 -6.45 -6.98
N LEU A 80 1.32 -5.67 -6.62
CA LEU A 80 -0.04 -6.12 -6.33
C LEU A 80 -0.98 -6.12 -7.54
N GLN A 81 -0.57 -5.50 -8.65
CA GLN A 81 -1.37 -5.51 -9.87
C GLN A 81 -1.28 -6.87 -10.55
N SER A 82 -2.43 -7.52 -10.69
CA SER A 82 -2.57 -8.67 -11.60
C SER A 82 -2.38 -8.20 -13.04
N ASP A 83 -1.77 -9.05 -13.88
CA ASP A 83 -1.74 -8.82 -15.32
C ASP A 83 -3.19 -8.60 -15.79
N ALA A 84 -3.46 -7.44 -16.40
CA ALA A 84 -4.80 -7.06 -16.85
C ALA A 84 -5.32 -7.96 -17.98
N GLY A 85 -4.52 -8.94 -18.40
CA GLY A 85 -4.78 -9.83 -19.50
C GLY A 85 -4.84 -9.06 -20.81
N GLN A 86 -5.33 -9.72 -21.85
CA GLN A 86 -5.61 -9.03 -23.10
C GLN A 86 -6.79 -8.08 -22.90
N LEU A 87 -6.53 -6.78 -22.99
CA LEU A 87 -7.58 -5.76 -23.01
C LEU A 87 -8.47 -5.99 -24.24
N VAL A 88 -9.67 -6.53 -24.01
CA VAL A 88 -10.67 -6.68 -25.07
C VAL A 88 -11.52 -5.42 -25.09
N GLY A 89 -11.31 -4.58 -26.10
CA GLY A 89 -12.20 -3.45 -26.36
C GLY A 89 -13.60 -3.92 -26.73
N GLY A 90 -14.61 -3.07 -26.55
CA GLY A 90 -15.97 -3.35 -26.96
C GLY A 90 -16.68 -2.09 -27.46
N HIS A 91 -17.75 -2.27 -28.23
CA HIS A 91 -18.62 -1.18 -28.63
C HIS A 91 -19.87 -1.20 -27.75
N TYR A 92 -20.24 -0.04 -27.25
CA TYR A 92 -21.55 0.15 -26.62
C TYR A 92 -22.52 0.58 -27.70
N GLU A 93 -23.52 -0.26 -27.96
CA GLU A 93 -24.64 0.13 -28.80
C GLU A 93 -25.74 0.67 -27.88
N VAL A 94 -26.22 1.89 -28.15
CA VAL A 94 -27.27 2.52 -27.33
C VAL A 94 -28.58 2.48 -28.10
N SER A 95 -29.47 1.59 -27.69
CA SER A 95 -30.81 1.43 -28.26
C SER A 95 -31.88 1.78 -27.23
N GLY A 96 -32.23 3.07 -27.16
CA GLY A 96 -33.22 3.58 -26.22
C GLY A 96 -32.79 3.39 -24.76
N HIS A 97 -33.44 2.48 -24.05
CA HIS A 97 -33.13 2.13 -22.65
C HIS A 97 -32.19 0.91 -22.52
N SER A 98 -31.71 0.36 -23.63
CA SER A 98 -30.79 -0.78 -23.65
C SER A 98 -29.40 -0.33 -24.08
N ILE A 99 -28.39 -0.73 -23.30
CA ILE A 99 -26.97 -0.46 -23.58
C ILE A 99 -26.21 -1.80 -23.62
N PRO A 100 -26.39 -2.62 -24.68
CA PRO A 100 -25.57 -3.81 -24.87
C PRO A 100 -24.10 -3.44 -25.12
N LEU A 101 -23.20 -4.20 -24.48
CA LEU A 101 -21.76 -4.19 -24.75
C LEU A 101 -21.44 -5.33 -25.71
N THR A 102 -20.97 -5.01 -26.91
CA THR A 102 -20.46 -6.01 -27.86
C THR A 102 -18.95 -6.06 -27.74
N SER A 103 -18.42 -7.17 -27.24
CA SER A 103 -16.98 -7.44 -27.23
C SER A 103 -16.43 -7.45 -28.66
N ARG A 104 -15.30 -6.81 -28.90
CA ARG A 104 -14.55 -6.95 -30.16
C ARG A 104 -13.66 -8.19 -30.07
N SER A 105 -14.27 -9.34 -29.87
CA SER A 105 -13.63 -10.64 -30.05
C SER A 105 -14.07 -11.19 -31.40
N GLU A 106 -13.10 -11.48 -32.28
CA GLU A 106 -13.22 -12.13 -33.59
C GLU A 106 -13.43 -11.21 -34.82
N CYS A 107 -12.33 -10.67 -35.35
CA CYS A 107 -12.09 -10.77 -36.79
C CYS A 107 -11.16 -11.96 -37.01
N ARG A 108 -11.72 -13.11 -37.42
CA ARG A 108 -10.98 -14.15 -38.13
C ARG A 108 -11.82 -14.62 -39.31
#